data_AF-A0A9P0H7E8-F1
#
_entry.id   AF-A0A9P0H7E8-F1
#
_cell.length_a   1.000
_cell.length_b   1.000
_cell.length_c   1.000
_cell.angle_alpha   90.00
_cell.angle_beta   90.00
_cell.angle_gamma   90.00
#
_symmetry.space_group_name_H-M   'P 1'
#
loop_
_entity.id
_entity.type
_entity.pdbx_description
1 polymer ?
#
loop_
_entity_poly.entity_id
_entity_poly.type
_entity_poly.pdbx_seq_one_letter_code
_entity_poly.pdbx_strand_id
1 'polypeptide(L)'
;MAFWHNFNLASQQMVTDNNNHITYSALLPPLPPRLPVMNVPPINVPPPPLPPPLNMGFHCQPFSIPPPINTSVPPPNILYPPVPGVLVGISDSSEENLIEDDFERLKDKLNRTYGQVSLPSKGLSKLMISTLKQNLIRWFHLLRKLEGQTNCLQITFKSLPEEEWIRRCKEIENIKVELSAIMTSLDNPESLKEMLKIVNLRRKKLKYKKKRRKEWQEQKKEAKLNAEREHRRIDLWLEKMKWEVSKVKREEDIKREADMVLSDVTLKKAEAKRMLNLLNGLAKLRAARINNSQEQSMKKTGSDVFNKIIERLKKMWLEQIKGYNMEEQGLKVMLEHAEEERMSVEVAEFRRNLKSWSRCIFGSSNAGLPQSLEEFIQIRHDWDKFIRTEDTLMASSIPIGWVFPSEPSSEEWNKLLI
;
A
#
# COMPACT_ATOMS: atom_id res chain seq x y z
N MET A 1 12.09 -5.22 -48.87
CA MET A 1 13.50 -4.79 -49.05
C MET A 1 13.43 -3.37 -49.59
N ALA A 2 13.50 -2.40 -48.68
CA ALA A 2 14.60 -1.41 -48.58
C ALA A 2 14.54 -0.42 -49.77
N PHE A 3 14.26 0.86 -49.56
CA PHE A 3 15.17 1.78 -48.87
C PHE A 3 14.46 2.98 -48.23
N TRP A 4 15.21 3.54 -47.29
CA TRP A 4 14.89 4.53 -46.27
C TRP A 4 14.95 6.00 -46.75
N HIS A 5 14.17 6.83 -46.05
CA HIS A 5 14.45 8.19 -45.55
C HIS A 5 14.91 9.33 -46.48
N ASN A 6 14.12 10.41 -46.45
CA ASN A 6 14.46 11.79 -46.09
C ASN A 6 13.32 12.71 -46.61
N PHE A 7 12.92 13.85 -46.05
CA PHE A 7 13.63 14.90 -45.33
C PHE A 7 12.58 15.73 -44.54
N ASN A 8 13.05 16.48 -43.56
CA ASN A 8 12.27 17.21 -42.55
C ASN A 8 11.99 18.68 -42.98
N LEU A 9 11.07 19.34 -42.27
CA LEU A 9 10.71 20.78 -42.25
C LEU A 9 9.82 21.36 -43.38
N ALA A 10 8.58 21.71 -43.03
CA ALA A 10 8.11 23.10 -42.88
C ALA A 10 6.57 23.15 -42.80
N SER A 11 6.04 23.66 -41.68
CA SER A 11 4.93 24.62 -41.62
C SER A 11 4.42 24.74 -40.20
N GLN A 12 4.84 25.82 -39.55
CA GLN A 12 4.12 26.45 -38.45
C GLN A 12 2.75 26.93 -38.97
N GLN A 13 1.69 26.74 -38.19
CA GLN A 13 0.81 27.85 -37.78
C GLN A 13 -0.23 27.39 -36.74
N MET A 14 -0.22 28.12 -35.61
CA MET A 14 -1.38 28.68 -34.91
C MET A 14 -2.36 27.71 -34.22
N VAL A 15 -2.17 27.50 -32.91
CA VAL A 15 -3.25 27.69 -31.91
C VAL A 15 -2.62 28.27 -30.65
N THR A 16 -3.18 29.38 -30.20
CA THR A 16 -2.79 30.21 -29.06
C THR A 16 -3.40 29.75 -27.75
N ASP A 17 -2.67 30.06 -26.67
CA ASP A 17 -3.11 30.48 -25.33
C ASP A 17 -4.05 29.59 -24.49
N ASN A 18 -3.51 29.01 -23.42
CA ASN A 18 -3.69 29.52 -22.05
C ASN A 18 -3.04 28.56 -21.04
N ASN A 19 -1.93 28.95 -20.41
CA ASN A 19 -1.47 28.31 -19.17
C ASN A 19 -0.70 29.31 -18.31
N ASN A 20 -1.39 29.81 -17.29
CA ASN A 20 -0.79 30.57 -16.19
C ASN A 20 0.03 29.62 -15.31
N HIS A 21 1.34 29.58 -15.52
CA HIS A 21 2.29 29.08 -14.52
C HIS A 21 2.79 30.26 -13.68
N ILE A 22 2.35 30.30 -12.42
CA ILE A 22 2.96 31.13 -11.39
C ILE A 22 4.24 30.43 -10.92
N THR A 23 5.39 30.93 -11.35
CA THR A 23 6.71 30.58 -10.85
C THR A 23 7.02 31.42 -9.61
N TYR A 24 7.02 30.81 -8.43
CA TYR A 24 7.70 31.38 -7.27
C TYR A 24 9.13 30.83 -7.21
N SER A 25 10.08 31.62 -7.72
CA SER A 25 11.50 31.55 -7.37
C SER A 25 11.67 31.96 -5.92
N ALA A 26 12.02 31.03 -5.05
CA ALA A 26 12.53 31.32 -3.72
C ALA A 26 14.06 31.15 -3.71
N LEU A 27 14.76 32.28 -3.59
CA LEU A 27 16.20 32.37 -3.36
C LEU A 27 16.54 31.71 -2.02
N LEU A 28 17.41 30.70 -2.04
CA LEU A 28 18.04 30.13 -0.85
C LEU A 28 19.08 31.13 -0.29
N PRO A 29 19.16 31.33 1.05
CA PRO A 29 20.22 32.12 1.66
C PRO A 29 21.58 31.39 1.61
N PRO A 30 22.71 32.13 1.62
CA PRO A 30 24.04 31.55 1.47
C PRO A 30 24.46 30.76 2.72
N LEU A 31 25.08 29.59 2.48
CA LEU A 31 25.67 28.74 3.51
C LEU A 31 26.92 29.42 4.13
N PRO A 32 27.14 29.27 5.45
CA PRO A 32 28.34 29.79 6.11
C PRO A 32 29.61 29.02 5.68
N PRO A 33 30.80 29.66 5.77
CA PRO A 33 32.05 29.11 5.28
C PRO A 33 32.49 27.87 6.08
N ARG A 34 32.85 26.80 5.35
CA ARG A 34 33.45 25.59 5.91
C ARG A 34 34.83 25.90 6.49
N LEU A 35 35.02 25.59 7.77
CA LEU A 35 36.34 25.54 8.40
C LEU A 35 37.19 24.40 7.78
N PRO A 36 38.52 24.57 7.73
CA PRO A 36 39.42 23.61 7.08
C PRO A 36 39.43 22.28 7.84
N VAL A 37 39.17 21.20 7.11
CA VAL A 37 39.31 19.81 7.58
C VAL A 37 40.79 19.55 7.82
N MET A 38 41.18 19.38 9.08
CA MET A 38 42.48 18.80 9.41
C MET A 38 42.46 17.32 9.03
N ASN A 39 43.28 16.95 8.04
CA ASN A 39 43.60 15.57 7.72
C ASN A 39 44.35 14.94 8.90
N VAL A 40 43.66 14.10 9.67
CA VAL A 40 44.29 13.17 10.61
C VAL A 40 44.45 11.83 9.91
N PRO A 41 45.66 11.24 9.82
CA PRO A 41 45.85 9.93 9.21
C PRO A 41 45.18 8.82 10.05
N PRO A 42 44.74 7.71 9.44
CA PRO A 42 44.04 6.66 10.15
C PRO A 42 44.99 5.94 11.10
N ILE A 43 44.71 6.03 12.41
CA ILE A 43 45.32 5.16 13.41
C ILE A 43 44.68 3.79 13.26
N ASN A 44 45.46 2.83 12.76
CA ASN A 44 45.07 1.44 12.59
C ASN A 44 45.16 0.73 13.95
N VAL A 45 44.07 0.74 14.72
CA VAL A 45 43.95 -0.08 15.94
C VAL A 45 43.15 -1.35 15.59
N PRO A 46 43.70 -2.55 15.79
CA PRO A 46 42.97 -3.79 15.56
C PRO A 46 41.82 -3.94 16.58
N PRO A 47 40.68 -4.54 16.19
CA PRO A 47 39.55 -4.74 17.10
C PRO A 47 39.92 -5.74 18.22
N PRO A 48 39.36 -5.55 19.43
CA PRO A 48 39.59 -6.48 20.54
C PRO A 48 38.98 -7.87 20.25
N PRO A 49 39.57 -8.94 20.81
CA PRO A 49 39.09 -10.30 20.58
C PRO A 49 37.71 -10.51 21.22
N LEU A 50 36.83 -11.21 20.49
CA LEU A 50 35.51 -11.61 20.97
C LEU A 50 35.63 -12.57 22.16
N PRO A 51 34.82 -12.40 23.22
CA PRO A 51 34.80 -13.35 24.33
C PRO A 51 34.17 -14.69 23.91
N PRO A 52 34.59 -15.82 24.53
CA PRO A 52 34.06 -17.14 24.21
C PRO A 52 32.59 -17.29 24.63
N PRO A 53 31.84 -18.20 23.99
CA PRO A 53 30.43 -18.39 24.30
C PRO A 53 30.27 -18.97 25.70
N LEU A 54 29.63 -18.21 26.58
CA LEU A 54 29.17 -18.71 27.87
C LEU A 54 28.00 -19.65 27.63
N ASN A 55 28.27 -20.94 27.85
CA ASN A 55 27.26 -21.98 27.94
C ASN A 55 26.45 -21.77 29.23
N MET A 56 25.32 -21.08 29.10
CA MET A 56 24.33 -20.94 30.18
C MET A 56 23.05 -21.66 29.74
N GLY A 57 22.89 -22.87 30.25
CA GLY A 57 21.62 -23.59 30.17
C GLY A 57 20.56 -22.85 30.96
N PHE A 58 19.56 -22.31 30.27
CA PHE A 58 18.32 -21.87 30.87
C PHE A 58 17.15 -22.48 30.09
N HIS A 59 16.40 -23.32 30.81
CA HIS A 59 15.07 -23.78 30.44
C HIS A 59 14.18 -22.58 30.11
N CYS A 60 13.59 -22.59 28.92
CA CYS A 60 12.47 -21.72 28.59
C CYS A 60 11.24 -22.14 29.40
N GLN A 61 10.90 -21.35 30.41
CA GLN A 61 9.53 -21.25 30.94
C GLN A 61 8.91 -19.98 30.32
N PRO A 62 7.68 -20.02 29.81
CA PRO A 62 7.02 -18.84 29.27
C PRO A 62 6.61 -17.89 30.40
N PHE A 63 7.15 -16.67 30.37
CA PHE A 63 6.80 -15.61 31.30
C PHE A 63 5.35 -15.14 31.11
N SER A 64 4.67 -15.01 32.25
CA SER A 64 3.33 -14.47 32.40
C SER A 64 3.26 -12.99 32.06
N ILE A 65 2.18 -12.62 31.38
CA ILE A 65 1.77 -11.25 31.04
C ILE A 65 1.24 -10.57 32.33
N PRO A 66 1.59 -9.30 32.64
CA PRO A 66 1.01 -8.58 33.77
C PRO A 66 -0.44 -8.16 33.49
N PRO A 67 -1.30 -8.06 34.52
CA PRO A 67 -2.73 -7.77 34.34
C PRO A 67 -2.96 -6.30 33.93
N PRO A 68 -3.98 -6.02 33.08
CA PRO A 68 -4.35 -4.66 32.73
C PRO A 68 -5.04 -3.94 33.90
N ILE A 69 -4.67 -2.67 34.04
CA ILE A 69 -5.24 -1.70 34.98
C ILE A 69 -6.70 -1.44 34.61
N ASN A 70 -7.56 -1.53 35.63
CA ASN A 70 -8.98 -1.18 35.63
C ASN A 70 -9.17 0.29 35.19
N THR A 71 -9.74 0.52 34.01
CA THR A 71 -10.50 1.75 33.71
C THR A 71 -11.92 1.35 33.34
N SER A 72 -12.81 1.65 34.28
CA SER A 72 -14.24 1.45 34.20
C SER A 72 -14.88 2.41 33.21
N VAL A 73 -15.25 1.93 32.01
CA VAL A 73 -16.34 2.48 31.22
C VAL A 73 -17.09 1.29 30.59
N PRO A 74 -18.40 1.10 30.86
CA PRO A 74 -19.14 -0.02 30.30
C PRO A 74 -19.48 0.25 28.82
N PRO A 75 -19.39 -0.76 27.93
CA PRO A 75 -19.94 -0.66 26.59
C PRO A 75 -21.48 -0.76 26.62
N PRO A 76 -22.20 -0.16 25.66
CA PRO A 76 -23.66 -0.21 25.63
C PRO A 76 -24.16 -1.63 25.31
N ASN A 77 -25.11 -2.10 26.12
CA ASN A 77 -25.86 -3.34 25.97
C ASN A 77 -26.42 -3.51 24.55
N ILE A 78 -25.93 -4.52 23.83
CA ILE A 78 -26.63 -5.10 22.67
C ILE A 78 -27.30 -6.39 23.16
N LEU A 79 -28.63 -6.30 23.35
CA LEU A 79 -29.51 -7.44 23.60
C LEU A 79 -29.61 -8.27 22.31
N TYR A 80 -29.01 -9.46 22.29
CA TYR A 80 -29.37 -10.52 21.34
C TYR A 80 -30.50 -11.39 21.93
N PRO A 81 -31.49 -11.81 21.13
CA PRO A 81 -32.48 -12.80 21.57
C PRO A 81 -31.85 -14.20 21.71
N PRO A 82 -32.39 -15.07 22.59
CA PRO A 82 -31.72 -16.30 22.99
C PRO A 82 -31.93 -17.44 21.99
N VAL A 83 -30.86 -18.16 21.64
CA VAL A 83 -30.95 -19.51 21.09
C VAL A 83 -30.50 -20.50 22.19
N PRO A 84 -31.32 -21.51 22.54
CA PRO A 84 -31.00 -22.45 23.61
C PRO A 84 -29.79 -23.35 23.30
N GLY A 85 -28.75 -23.17 24.12
CA GLY A 85 -27.88 -24.16 24.76
C GLY A 85 -27.33 -25.36 23.98
N VAL A 86 -26.00 -25.41 23.84
CA VAL A 86 -25.17 -26.56 24.27
C VAL A 86 -23.82 -26.02 24.76
N LEU A 87 -23.43 -26.43 25.97
CA LEU A 87 -22.20 -26.11 26.68
C LEU A 87 -21.27 -27.33 26.53
N VAL A 88 -20.21 -27.25 25.73
CA VAL A 88 -19.09 -28.22 25.69
C VAL A 88 -17.88 -27.40 25.18
N GLY A 89 -16.82 -27.14 25.95
CA GLY A 89 -15.91 -28.13 26.52
C GLY A 89 -14.85 -28.46 25.46
N ILE A 90 -13.80 -27.63 25.35
CA ILE A 90 -12.70 -27.87 24.41
C ILE A 90 -11.95 -29.13 24.86
N SER A 91 -12.17 -30.23 24.14
CA SER A 91 -11.28 -31.41 24.12
C SER A 91 -10.62 -31.49 22.75
N ASP A 92 -9.31 -31.65 22.82
CA ASP A 92 -8.30 -31.56 21.76
C ASP A 92 -8.25 -32.85 20.91
N SER A 93 -9.32 -33.12 20.14
CA SER A 93 -9.39 -34.34 19.31
C SER A 93 -10.23 -34.21 18.03
N SER A 94 -10.42 -32.98 17.51
CA SER A 94 -11.37 -32.74 16.41
C SER A 94 -10.75 -32.25 15.10
N GLU A 95 -9.42 -32.10 15.01
CA GLU A 95 -8.78 -31.68 13.74
C GLU A 95 -8.67 -32.81 12.70
N GLU A 96 -8.56 -34.08 13.12
CA GLU A 96 -8.51 -35.20 12.15
C GLU A 96 -9.87 -35.50 11.50
N ASN A 97 -10.98 -35.29 12.21
CA ASN A 97 -12.33 -35.52 11.67
C ASN A 97 -12.75 -34.45 10.64
N LEU A 98 -12.19 -33.24 10.70
CA LEU A 98 -12.51 -32.19 9.72
C LEU A 98 -11.93 -32.49 8.33
N ILE A 99 -10.76 -33.13 8.28
CA ILE A 99 -10.08 -33.48 7.03
C ILE A 99 -10.80 -34.67 6.36
N GLU A 100 -11.25 -35.65 7.15
CA GLU A 100 -12.01 -36.81 6.66
C GLU A 100 -13.37 -36.38 6.07
N ASP A 101 -14.08 -35.46 6.73
CA ASP A 101 -15.37 -34.92 6.27
C ASP A 101 -15.23 -34.05 5.01
N ASP A 102 -14.15 -33.28 4.89
CA ASP A 102 -13.86 -32.51 3.67
C ASP A 102 -13.42 -33.43 2.52
N PHE A 103 -12.71 -34.52 2.81
CA PHE A 103 -12.33 -35.52 1.83
C PHE A 103 -13.54 -36.32 1.32
N GLU A 104 -14.44 -36.75 2.21
CA GLU A 104 -15.72 -37.37 1.85
C GLU A 104 -16.60 -36.38 1.08
N ARG A 105 -16.71 -35.11 1.48
CA ARG A 105 -17.40 -34.07 0.68
C ARG A 105 -16.80 -33.90 -0.71
N LEU A 106 -15.48 -33.95 -0.83
CA LEU A 106 -14.79 -33.80 -2.12
C LEU A 106 -15.01 -35.02 -3.00
N LYS A 107 -15.03 -36.22 -2.42
CA LYS A 107 -15.35 -37.51 -3.06
C LYS A 107 -16.81 -37.57 -3.49
N ASP A 108 -17.72 -37.07 -2.66
CA ASP A 108 -19.14 -36.93 -2.97
C ASP A 108 -19.38 -35.90 -4.08
N LYS A 109 -18.66 -34.78 -4.06
CA LYS A 109 -18.68 -33.78 -5.12
C LYS A 109 -18.10 -34.32 -6.42
N LEU A 110 -17.04 -35.14 -6.37
CA LEU A 110 -16.48 -35.85 -7.51
C LEU A 110 -17.44 -36.92 -8.04
N ASN A 111 -18.09 -37.70 -7.18
CA ASN A 111 -19.08 -38.69 -7.59
C ASN A 111 -20.35 -38.02 -8.16
N ARG A 112 -20.74 -36.85 -7.67
CA ARG A 112 -21.84 -36.06 -8.27
C ARG A 112 -21.44 -35.41 -9.60
N THR A 113 -20.17 -35.00 -9.77
CA THR A 113 -19.69 -34.37 -11.02
C THR A 113 -19.23 -35.35 -12.09
N TYR A 114 -18.77 -36.55 -11.70
CA TYR A 114 -18.20 -37.56 -12.59
C TYR A 114 -18.93 -38.91 -12.53
N GLY A 115 -19.63 -39.25 -11.45
CA GLY A 115 -20.35 -40.52 -11.30
C GLY A 115 -21.66 -40.61 -12.10
N GLN A 116 -22.23 -39.48 -12.51
CA GLN A 116 -23.29 -39.44 -13.53
C GLN A 116 -22.78 -39.18 -14.95
N VAL A 117 -21.47 -39.05 -15.15
CA VAL A 117 -20.89 -39.23 -16.48
C VAL A 117 -20.80 -40.72 -16.71
N SER A 118 -21.95 -41.39 -16.89
CA SER A 118 -21.97 -42.47 -17.84
C SER A 118 -21.36 -41.87 -19.10
N LEU A 119 -20.14 -42.29 -19.47
CA LEU A 119 -19.74 -42.12 -20.85
C LEU A 119 -20.96 -42.63 -21.63
N PRO A 120 -21.60 -41.79 -22.46
CA PRO A 120 -22.46 -42.39 -23.46
C PRO A 120 -21.53 -43.41 -24.09
N SER A 121 -21.97 -44.67 -24.13
CA SER A 121 -21.43 -45.64 -25.06
C SER A 121 -21.64 -45.03 -26.45
N LYS A 122 -20.78 -44.06 -26.77
CA LYS A 122 -20.48 -43.65 -28.11
C LYS A 122 -19.77 -44.89 -28.56
N GLY A 123 -20.53 -45.75 -29.23
CA GLY A 123 -20.05 -46.31 -30.47
C GLY A 123 -19.39 -45.15 -31.21
N LEU A 124 -18.10 -44.94 -30.94
CA LEU A 124 -17.20 -44.25 -31.82
C LEU A 124 -17.19 -45.18 -33.02
N SER A 125 -18.21 -45.02 -33.87
CA SER A 125 -18.10 -45.34 -35.28
C SER A 125 -16.72 -44.83 -35.66
N LYS A 126 -15.86 -45.79 -35.96
CA LYS A 126 -14.44 -45.72 -36.24
C LYS A 126 -14.21 -44.87 -37.49
N LEU A 127 -14.61 -43.61 -37.45
CA LEU A 127 -14.51 -42.64 -38.51
C LEU A 127 -13.55 -41.58 -37.99
N MET A 128 -12.26 -41.84 -38.17
CA MET A 128 -11.25 -40.87 -37.78
C MET A 128 -11.24 -39.72 -38.80
N ILE A 129 -11.15 -38.48 -38.31
CA ILE A 129 -10.92 -37.28 -39.11
C ILE A 129 -9.67 -37.43 -39.98
N SER A 130 -8.69 -38.21 -39.52
CA SER A 130 -7.51 -38.59 -40.30
C SER A 130 -7.85 -39.45 -41.52
N THR A 131 -8.73 -40.44 -41.40
CA THR A 131 -9.12 -41.35 -42.49
C THR A 131 -9.89 -40.61 -43.58
N LEU A 132 -10.87 -39.76 -43.22
CA LEU A 132 -11.58 -38.92 -44.18
C LEU A 132 -10.61 -37.96 -44.89
N LYS A 133 -9.72 -37.32 -44.12
CA LYS A 133 -8.68 -36.44 -44.67
C LYS A 133 -7.76 -37.19 -45.64
N GLN A 134 -7.34 -38.40 -45.29
CA GLN A 134 -6.50 -39.25 -46.13
C GLN A 134 -7.23 -39.68 -47.41
N ASN A 135 -8.51 -40.06 -47.33
CA ASN A 135 -9.32 -40.41 -48.49
C ASN A 135 -9.54 -39.22 -49.42
N LEU A 136 -9.81 -38.02 -48.88
CA LEU A 136 -9.89 -36.79 -49.68
C LEU A 136 -8.55 -36.48 -50.36
N ILE A 137 -7.44 -36.56 -49.63
CA ILE A 137 -6.10 -36.34 -50.20
C ILE A 137 -5.81 -37.36 -51.31
N ARG A 138 -6.13 -38.64 -51.10
CA ARG A 138 -5.95 -39.71 -52.08
C ARG A 138 -6.84 -39.51 -53.30
N TRP A 139 -8.09 -39.12 -53.11
CA TRP A 139 -9.05 -38.80 -54.17
C TRP A 139 -8.53 -37.65 -55.05
N PHE A 140 -8.06 -36.56 -54.45
CA PHE A 140 -7.45 -35.44 -55.19
C PHE A 140 -6.20 -35.87 -55.98
N HIS A 141 -5.36 -36.74 -55.42
CA HIS A 141 -4.20 -37.29 -56.13
C HIS A 141 -4.60 -38.16 -57.33
N LEU A 142 -5.60 -39.03 -57.17
CA LEU A 142 -6.10 -39.88 -58.25
C LEU A 142 -6.78 -39.07 -59.35
N LEU A 143 -7.51 -38.00 -58.99
CA LEU A 143 -8.12 -37.09 -59.96
C LEU A 143 -7.06 -36.38 -60.80
N ARG A 144 -6.00 -35.87 -60.17
CA ARG A 144 -4.86 -35.26 -60.88
C ARG A 144 -4.12 -36.27 -61.75
N LYS A 145 -4.00 -37.52 -61.29
CA LYS A 145 -3.39 -38.62 -62.08
C LYS A 145 -4.24 -38.97 -63.29
N LEU A 146 -5.57 -39.03 -63.14
CA LEU A 146 -6.52 -39.29 -64.22
C LEU A 146 -6.47 -38.17 -65.28
N GLU A 147 -6.47 -36.91 -64.85
CA GLU A 147 -6.35 -35.74 -65.71
C GLU A 147 -5.03 -35.77 -66.50
N GLY A 148 -3.91 -36.07 -65.84
CA GLY A 148 -2.61 -36.24 -66.51
C GLY A 148 -2.61 -37.35 -67.56
N GLN A 149 -3.16 -38.53 -67.24
CA GLN A 149 -3.24 -39.67 -68.17
C GLN A 149 -4.15 -39.37 -69.37
N THR A 150 -5.28 -38.69 -69.13
CA THR A 150 -6.23 -38.30 -70.18
C THR A 150 -5.61 -37.27 -71.12
N ASN A 151 -4.91 -36.26 -70.59
CA ASN A 151 -4.20 -35.27 -71.38
C ASN A 151 -3.05 -35.90 -72.20
N CYS A 152 -2.30 -36.85 -71.62
CA CYS A 152 -1.28 -37.59 -72.35
C CYS A 152 -1.87 -38.39 -73.51
N LEU A 153 -2.98 -39.09 -73.31
CA LEU A 153 -3.66 -39.83 -74.38
C LEU A 153 -4.20 -38.90 -75.47
N GLN A 154 -4.73 -37.74 -75.10
CA GLN A 154 -5.25 -36.75 -76.05
C GLN A 154 -4.15 -36.18 -76.96
N ILE A 155 -2.94 -35.97 -76.43
CA ILE A 155 -1.79 -35.45 -77.18
C ILE A 155 -1.16 -36.53 -78.06
N THR A 156 -1.14 -37.79 -77.60
CA THR A 156 -0.36 -38.87 -78.22
C THR A 156 -1.20 -39.87 -79.03
N PHE A 157 -2.50 -39.62 -79.19
CA PHE A 157 -3.47 -40.45 -79.92
C PHE A 157 -3.04 -40.86 -81.34
N LYS A 158 -2.26 -40.02 -82.04
CA LYS A 158 -1.83 -40.26 -83.43
C LYS A 158 -0.50 -41.02 -83.56
N SER A 159 0.25 -41.18 -82.47
CA SER A 159 1.64 -41.67 -82.50
C SER A 159 1.89 -42.91 -81.64
N LEU A 160 0.85 -43.48 -81.01
CA LEU A 160 0.98 -44.65 -80.13
C LEU A 160 0.66 -45.98 -80.83
N PRO A 161 1.42 -47.05 -80.54
CA PRO A 161 1.02 -48.42 -80.84
C PRO A 161 -0.28 -48.81 -80.11
N GLU A 162 -1.10 -49.64 -80.75
CA GLU A 162 -2.39 -50.10 -80.21
C GLU A 162 -2.26 -50.79 -78.84
N GLU A 163 -1.18 -51.56 -78.64
CA GLU A 163 -0.89 -52.24 -77.36
C GLU A 163 -0.69 -51.25 -76.20
N GLU A 164 -0.02 -50.14 -76.47
CA GLU A 164 0.28 -49.09 -75.49
C GLU A 164 -0.95 -48.22 -75.22
N TRP A 165 -1.78 -47.99 -76.24
CA TRP A 165 -3.09 -47.37 -76.12
C TRP A 165 -4.00 -48.19 -75.18
N ILE A 166 -4.13 -49.49 -75.43
CA ILE A 166 -4.91 -50.42 -74.60
C ILE A 166 -4.39 -50.42 -73.15
N ARG A 167 -3.07 -50.40 -72.95
CA ARG A 167 -2.46 -50.35 -71.60
C ARG A 167 -2.86 -49.08 -70.84
N ARG A 168 -2.81 -47.91 -71.48
CA ARG A 168 -3.17 -46.64 -70.85
C ARG A 168 -4.67 -46.53 -70.61
N CYS A 169 -5.51 -47.08 -71.49
CA CYS A 169 -6.95 -47.22 -71.25
C CYS A 169 -7.24 -48.08 -70.02
N LYS A 170 -6.52 -49.20 -69.83
CA LYS A 170 -6.63 -50.04 -68.62
C LYS A 170 -6.19 -49.30 -67.35
N GLU A 171 -5.13 -48.50 -67.42
CA GLU A 171 -4.68 -47.67 -66.28
C GLU A 171 -5.70 -46.59 -65.90
N ILE A 172 -6.32 -45.94 -66.89
CA ILE A 172 -7.42 -45.00 -66.68
C ILE A 172 -8.62 -45.69 -66.04
N GLU A 173 -8.97 -46.89 -66.52
CA GLU A 173 -10.07 -47.65 -65.96
C GLU A 173 -9.81 -48.06 -64.50
N ASN A 174 -8.58 -48.50 -64.19
CA ASN A 174 -8.19 -48.78 -62.82
C ASN A 174 -8.27 -47.54 -61.91
N ILE A 175 -7.83 -46.37 -62.40
CA ILE A 175 -7.95 -45.11 -61.64
C ILE A 175 -9.42 -44.73 -61.43
N LYS A 176 -10.28 -44.93 -62.43
CA LYS A 176 -11.74 -44.70 -62.31
C LYS A 176 -12.38 -45.65 -61.30
N VAL A 177 -11.99 -46.92 -61.29
CA VAL A 177 -12.46 -47.91 -60.30
C VAL A 177 -12.03 -47.50 -58.89
N GLU A 178 -10.76 -47.10 -58.70
CA GLU A 178 -10.28 -46.61 -57.40
C GLU A 178 -10.98 -45.32 -56.96
N LEU A 179 -11.22 -44.38 -57.87
CA LEU A 179 -11.98 -43.16 -57.59
C LEU A 179 -13.41 -43.46 -57.18
N SER A 180 -14.06 -44.40 -57.87
CA SER A 180 -15.43 -44.83 -57.58
C SER A 180 -15.52 -45.54 -56.21
N ALA A 181 -14.51 -46.35 -55.86
CA ALA A 181 -14.40 -46.98 -54.55
C ALA A 181 -14.21 -45.96 -53.41
N ILE A 182 -13.44 -44.90 -53.64
CA ILE A 182 -13.29 -43.81 -52.66
C ILE A 182 -14.57 -42.97 -52.60
N MET A 183 -15.21 -42.68 -53.73
CA MET A 183 -16.45 -41.91 -53.80
C MET A 183 -17.58 -42.60 -53.04
N THR A 184 -17.79 -43.89 -53.25
CA THR A 184 -18.77 -44.70 -52.52
C THR A 184 -18.49 -44.76 -51.01
N SER A 185 -17.21 -44.69 -50.61
CA SER A 185 -16.83 -44.56 -49.19
C SER A 185 -17.20 -43.18 -48.61
N LEU A 186 -17.07 -42.11 -49.39
CA LEU A 186 -17.39 -40.74 -48.99
C LEU A 186 -18.88 -40.37 -49.11
N ASP A 187 -19.63 -41.03 -49.99
CA ASP A 187 -21.03 -40.70 -50.32
C ASP A 187 -22.03 -41.08 -49.23
N ASN A 188 -21.57 -41.65 -48.12
CA ASN A 188 -22.42 -41.93 -46.96
C ASN A 188 -22.82 -40.61 -46.27
N PRO A 189 -24.06 -40.09 -46.46
CA PRO A 189 -24.42 -38.73 -46.04
C PRO A 189 -24.43 -38.58 -44.52
N GLU A 190 -24.77 -39.65 -43.79
CA GLU A 190 -24.76 -39.63 -42.33
C GLU A 190 -23.35 -39.64 -41.74
N SER A 191 -22.40 -40.30 -42.42
CA SER A 191 -21.00 -40.27 -42.00
C SER A 191 -20.43 -38.85 -42.12
N LEU A 192 -20.72 -38.13 -43.22
CA LEU A 192 -20.26 -36.76 -43.44
C LEU A 192 -20.89 -35.78 -42.46
N LYS A 193 -22.20 -35.91 -42.17
CA LYS A 193 -22.88 -35.09 -41.16
C LYS A 193 -22.25 -35.27 -39.78
N GLU A 194 -21.95 -36.50 -39.37
CA GLU A 194 -21.31 -36.76 -38.08
C GLU A 194 -19.89 -36.18 -38.02
N MET A 195 -19.13 -36.31 -39.11
CA MET A 195 -17.79 -35.72 -39.21
C MET A 195 -17.80 -34.19 -39.15
N LEU A 196 -18.75 -33.53 -39.82
CA LEU A 196 -18.93 -32.08 -39.73
C LEU A 196 -19.25 -31.64 -38.30
N LYS A 197 -20.10 -32.38 -37.58
CA LYS A 197 -20.37 -32.11 -36.15
C LYS A 197 -19.08 -32.17 -35.33
N ILE A 198 -18.27 -33.22 -35.50
CA ILE A 198 -16.99 -33.37 -34.77
C ILE A 198 -16.03 -32.22 -35.08
N VAL A 199 -15.89 -31.81 -36.34
CA VAL A 199 -15.02 -30.68 -36.75
C VAL A 199 -15.51 -29.37 -36.14
N ASN A 200 -16.82 -29.11 -36.16
CA ASN A 200 -17.42 -27.92 -35.58
C ASN A 200 -17.25 -27.87 -34.05
N LEU A 201 -17.42 -29.00 -33.36
CA LEU A 201 -17.13 -29.12 -31.93
C LEU A 201 -15.66 -28.82 -31.61
N ARG A 202 -14.73 -29.35 -32.41
CA ARG A 202 -13.28 -29.08 -32.25
C ARG A 202 -12.95 -27.61 -32.48
N ARG A 203 -13.52 -26.98 -33.51
CA ARG A 203 -13.38 -25.54 -33.77
C ARG A 203 -13.93 -24.71 -32.61
N LYS A 204 -15.12 -25.04 -32.09
CA LYS A 204 -15.73 -24.37 -30.93
C LYS A 204 -14.84 -24.48 -29.69
N LYS A 205 -14.31 -25.68 -29.41
CA LYS A 205 -13.38 -25.93 -28.29
C LYS A 205 -12.09 -25.10 -28.39
N LEU A 206 -11.50 -25.00 -29.59
CA LEU A 206 -10.29 -24.21 -29.81
C LEU A 206 -10.53 -22.71 -29.63
N LYS A 207 -11.66 -22.20 -30.16
CA LYS A 207 -12.06 -20.79 -29.97
C LYS A 207 -12.24 -20.47 -28.48
N TYR A 208 -12.94 -21.33 -27.74
CA TYR A 208 -13.12 -21.19 -26.29
C TYR A 208 -11.79 -21.20 -25.53
N LYS A 209 -10.90 -22.18 -25.81
CA LYS A 209 -9.57 -22.23 -25.20
C LYS A 209 -8.73 -20.98 -25.49
N LYS A 210 -8.78 -20.46 -26.72
CA LYS A 210 -8.07 -19.23 -27.10
C LYS A 210 -8.62 -18.02 -26.33
N LYS A 211 -9.95 -17.90 -26.21
CA LYS A 211 -10.61 -16.84 -25.43
C LYS A 211 -10.20 -16.92 -23.94
N ARG A 212 -10.33 -18.09 -23.32
CA ARG A 212 -9.93 -18.32 -21.92
C ARG A 212 -8.47 -18.00 -21.64
N ARG A 213 -7.54 -18.35 -22.54
CA ARG A 213 -6.12 -18.01 -22.38
C ARG A 213 -5.88 -16.51 -22.42
N LYS A 214 -6.58 -15.78 -23.30
CA LYS A 214 -6.49 -14.31 -23.38
C LYS A 214 -7.04 -13.67 -22.10
N GLU A 215 -8.22 -14.09 -21.66
CA GLU A 215 -8.81 -13.62 -20.40
C GLU A 215 -7.88 -13.86 -19.22
N TRP A 216 -7.31 -15.06 -19.11
CA TRP A 216 -6.34 -15.40 -18.07
C TRP A 216 -5.07 -14.53 -18.13
N GLN A 217 -4.55 -14.28 -19.33
CA GLN A 217 -3.39 -13.41 -19.51
C GLN A 217 -3.68 -11.98 -19.10
N GLU A 218 -4.87 -11.48 -19.43
CA GLU A 218 -5.30 -10.13 -19.06
C GLU A 218 -5.49 -10.00 -17.55
N GLN A 219 -6.20 -10.96 -16.93
CA GLN A 219 -6.34 -11.03 -15.48
C GLN A 219 -4.99 -11.09 -14.77
N LYS A 220 -4.02 -11.85 -15.30
CA LYS A 220 -2.67 -11.92 -14.74
C LYS A 220 -1.94 -10.59 -14.82
N LYS A 221 -2.07 -9.85 -15.93
CA LYS A 221 -1.49 -8.50 -16.07
C LYS A 221 -2.15 -7.52 -15.13
N GLU A 222 -3.47 -7.53 -15.05
CA GLU A 222 -4.24 -6.67 -14.17
C GLU A 222 -3.90 -6.93 -12.70
N ALA A 223 -3.83 -8.21 -12.30
CA ALA A 223 -3.41 -8.59 -10.95
C ALA A 223 -1.98 -8.10 -10.63
N LYS A 224 -1.07 -8.15 -11.62
CA LYS A 224 0.29 -7.62 -11.45
C LYS A 224 0.28 -6.10 -11.27
N LEU A 225 -0.45 -5.38 -12.11
CA LEU A 225 -0.59 -3.92 -12.00
C LEU A 225 -1.24 -3.51 -10.67
N ASN A 226 -2.24 -4.28 -10.21
CA ASN A 226 -2.87 -4.05 -8.92
C ASN A 226 -1.90 -4.28 -7.76
N ALA A 227 -1.16 -5.39 -7.78
CA ALA A 227 -0.11 -5.66 -6.79
C ALA A 227 0.95 -4.55 -6.78
N GLU A 228 1.42 -4.11 -7.95
CA GLU A 228 2.36 -2.99 -8.07
C GLU A 228 1.79 -1.68 -7.50
N ARG A 229 0.48 -1.43 -7.68
CA ARG A 229 -0.19 -0.25 -7.10
C ARG A 229 -0.22 -0.34 -5.58
N GLU A 230 -0.59 -1.49 -5.03
CA GLU A 230 -0.62 -1.69 -3.58
C GLU A 230 0.78 -1.63 -2.96
N HIS A 231 1.79 -2.22 -3.60
CA HIS A 231 3.18 -2.08 -3.16
C HIS A 231 3.62 -0.62 -3.12
N ARG A 232 3.34 0.17 -4.17
CA ARG A 232 3.63 1.62 -4.14
C ARG A 232 2.91 2.33 -3.01
N ARG A 233 1.66 1.97 -2.73
CA ARG A 233 0.89 2.56 -1.61
C ARG A 233 1.52 2.23 -0.27
N ILE A 234 1.95 0.98 -0.08
CA ILE A 234 2.66 0.53 1.12
C ILE A 234 3.99 1.28 1.26
N ASP A 235 4.78 1.39 0.19
CA ASP A 235 6.08 2.07 0.22
C ASP A 235 5.93 3.55 0.59
N LEU A 236 4.96 4.25 -0.01
CA LEU A 236 4.65 5.63 0.34
C LEU A 236 4.21 5.77 1.80
N TRP A 237 3.41 4.83 2.30
CA TRP A 237 3.01 4.83 3.71
C TRP A 237 4.20 4.59 4.64
N LEU A 238 5.08 3.64 4.31
CA LEU A 238 6.31 3.38 5.08
C LEU A 238 7.24 4.59 5.10
N GLU A 239 7.42 5.26 3.96
CA GLU A 239 8.22 6.48 3.87
C GLU A 239 7.62 7.60 4.72
N LYS A 240 6.30 7.81 4.65
CA LYS A 240 5.59 8.76 5.50
C LYS A 240 5.77 8.45 6.99
N MET A 241 5.63 7.19 7.39
CA MET A 241 5.82 6.78 8.79
C MET A 241 7.25 6.95 9.25
N LYS A 242 8.23 6.60 8.42
CA LYS A 242 9.64 6.81 8.72
C LYS A 242 9.96 8.31 8.88
N TRP A 243 9.37 9.15 8.04
CA TRP A 243 9.51 10.60 8.15
C TRP A 243 8.91 11.13 9.45
N GLU A 244 7.70 10.67 9.83
CA GLU A 244 7.04 11.08 11.08
C GLU A 244 7.86 10.68 12.31
N VAL A 245 8.33 9.42 12.37
CA VAL A 245 9.22 8.96 13.45
C VAL A 245 10.51 9.79 13.50
N SER A 246 11.10 10.09 12.35
CA SER A 246 12.33 10.91 12.29
C SER A 246 12.06 12.36 12.71
N LYS A 247 10.85 12.87 12.46
CA LYS A 247 10.41 14.20 12.88
C LYS A 247 10.26 14.26 14.40
N VAL A 248 9.51 13.34 14.99
CA VAL A 248 9.34 13.24 16.44
C VAL A 248 10.70 13.13 17.13
N LYS A 249 11.59 12.24 16.64
CA LYS A 249 12.93 12.09 17.19
C LYS A 249 13.75 13.38 17.13
N ARG A 250 13.71 14.10 16.01
CA ARG A 250 14.39 15.41 15.88
C ARG A 250 13.85 16.43 16.87
N GLU A 251 12.54 16.46 17.10
CA GLU A 251 11.92 17.37 18.06
C GLU A 251 12.29 17.03 19.51
N GLU A 252 12.33 15.75 19.86
CA GLU A 252 12.84 15.27 21.15
C GLU A 252 14.31 15.61 21.36
N ASP A 253 15.14 15.48 20.32
CA ASP A 253 16.56 15.83 20.38
C ASP A 253 16.75 17.32 20.65
N ILE A 254 16.00 18.19 19.96
CA ILE A 254 16.01 19.65 20.21
C ILE A 254 15.58 19.97 21.65
N LYS A 255 14.54 19.32 22.15
CA LYS A 255 14.09 19.51 23.55
C LYS A 255 15.17 19.10 24.54
N ARG A 256 15.81 17.96 24.31
CA ARG A 256 16.90 17.46 25.16
C ARG A 256 18.10 18.40 25.16
N GLU A 257 18.46 18.96 24.01
CA GLU A 257 19.53 19.96 23.90
C GLU A 257 19.18 21.22 24.69
N ALA A 258 17.94 21.71 24.61
CA ALA A 258 17.47 22.85 25.40
C ALA A 258 17.52 22.57 26.91
N ASP A 259 17.04 21.40 27.35
CA ASP A 259 17.08 20.97 28.75
C ASP A 259 18.52 20.85 29.27
N MET A 260 19.45 20.34 28.44
CA MET A 260 20.87 20.25 28.77
C MET A 260 21.47 21.63 29.00
N VAL A 261 21.23 22.60 28.11
CA VAL A 261 21.71 23.99 28.26
C VAL A 261 21.14 24.64 29.52
N LEU A 262 19.84 24.46 29.80
CA LEU A 262 19.21 24.94 31.03
C LEU A 262 19.86 24.32 32.27
N SER A 263 20.09 23.00 32.25
CA SER A 263 20.72 22.29 33.37
C SER A 263 22.13 22.82 33.65
N ASP A 264 22.92 23.11 32.61
CA ASP A 264 24.27 23.69 32.75
C ASP A 264 24.23 25.07 33.41
N VAL A 265 23.29 25.94 33.03
CA VAL A 265 23.13 27.26 33.64
C VAL A 265 22.73 27.13 35.11
N THR A 266 21.81 26.21 35.44
CA THR A 266 21.41 25.98 36.83
C THR A 266 22.57 25.44 37.68
N LEU A 267 23.41 24.56 37.10
CA LEU A 267 24.60 24.04 37.77
C LEU A 267 25.63 25.14 38.03
N LYS A 268 25.94 25.97 37.03
CA LYS A 268 26.84 27.13 37.19
C LYS A 268 26.36 28.11 38.26
N LYS A 269 25.05 28.36 38.30
CA LYS A 269 24.41 29.18 39.34
C LYS A 269 24.56 28.56 40.73
N ALA A 270 24.34 27.25 40.87
CA ALA A 270 24.52 26.53 42.13
C ALA A 270 25.98 26.56 42.60
N GLU A 271 26.94 26.40 41.68
CA GLU A 271 28.36 26.50 41.97
C GLU A 271 28.78 27.90 42.45
N ALA A 272 28.31 28.96 41.79
CA ALA A 272 28.58 30.33 42.23
C ALA A 272 28.04 30.61 43.64
N LYS A 273 26.84 30.09 43.97
CA LYS A 273 26.28 30.16 45.33
C LYS A 273 27.12 29.39 46.34
N ARG A 274 27.64 28.21 45.98
CA ARG A 274 28.53 27.41 46.82
C ARG A 274 29.82 28.17 47.14
N MET A 275 30.43 28.84 46.14
CA MET A 275 31.61 29.69 46.34
C MET A 275 31.33 30.88 47.26
N LEU A 276 30.20 31.55 47.08
CA LEU A 276 29.77 32.64 47.95
C LEU A 276 29.60 32.18 49.41
N ASN A 277 28.98 31.01 49.61
CA ASN A 277 28.82 30.40 50.93
C ASN A 277 30.16 30.07 51.60
N LEU A 278 31.13 29.57 50.84
CA LEU A 278 32.49 29.31 51.33
C LEU A 278 33.17 30.60 51.79
N LEU A 279 33.09 31.68 51.00
CA LEU A 279 33.63 33.00 51.36
C LEU A 279 32.97 33.58 52.62
N ASN A 280 31.65 33.40 52.77
CA ASN A 280 30.93 33.76 53.98
C ASN A 280 31.41 32.96 55.20
N GLY A 281 31.63 31.65 55.04
CA GLY A 281 32.22 30.81 56.09
C GLY A 281 33.62 31.26 56.51
N LEU A 282 34.49 31.57 55.54
CA LEU A 282 35.84 32.09 55.78
C LEU A 282 35.84 33.43 56.53
N ALA A 283 34.95 34.35 56.13
CA ALA A 283 34.78 35.63 56.80
C ALA A 283 34.36 35.46 58.27
N LYS A 284 33.36 34.61 58.53
CA LYS A 284 32.88 34.30 59.89
C LYS A 284 33.97 33.66 60.75
N LEU A 285 34.71 32.71 60.20
CA LEU A 285 35.79 32.03 60.90
C LEU A 285 36.94 32.98 61.26
N ARG A 286 37.29 33.89 60.36
CA ARG A 286 38.30 34.93 60.68
C ARG A 286 37.79 35.90 61.74
N ALA A 287 36.53 36.35 61.66
CA ALA A 287 35.92 37.20 62.67
C ALA A 287 35.94 36.54 64.06
N ALA A 288 35.59 35.24 64.14
CA ALA A 288 35.66 34.47 65.38
C ALA A 288 37.09 34.39 65.94
N ARG A 289 38.11 34.16 65.08
CA ARG A 289 39.53 34.15 65.52
C ARG A 289 40.00 35.50 66.06
N ILE A 290 39.57 36.60 65.44
CA ILE A 290 39.89 37.96 65.90
C ILE A 290 39.23 38.23 67.25
N ASN A 291 37.95 37.88 67.41
CA ASN A 291 37.22 38.06 68.66
C ASN A 291 37.80 37.25 69.83
N ASN A 292 38.40 36.08 69.54
CA ASN A 292 39.00 35.20 70.56
C ASN A 292 40.46 35.52 70.91
N SER A 293 41.11 36.51 70.27
CA SER A 293 42.52 36.86 70.49
C SER A 293 42.68 38.16 71.29
N GLN A 294 43.38 38.16 72.43
CA GLN A 294 43.57 39.36 73.29
C GLN A 294 44.52 40.44 72.70
N GLU A 295 45.29 40.15 71.66
CA GLU A 295 46.19 41.12 71.00
C GLU A 295 45.49 41.88 69.86
N GLN A 296 44.75 42.93 70.21
CA GLN A 296 43.75 43.52 69.33
C GLN A 296 44.26 44.67 68.43
N SER A 297 45.47 45.17 68.67
CA SER A 297 45.95 46.42 68.03
C SER A 297 46.79 46.19 66.75
N MET A 298 47.69 45.20 66.73
CA MET A 298 48.57 44.92 65.58
C MET A 298 47.91 44.10 64.46
N LYS A 299 46.76 43.45 64.72
CA LYS A 299 46.07 42.54 63.77
C LYS A 299 45.01 43.24 62.89
N LYS A 300 44.72 44.53 63.13
CA LYS A 300 43.69 45.30 62.41
C LYS A 300 44.02 45.55 60.93
N THR A 301 45.23 46.00 60.62
CA THR A 301 45.63 46.33 59.23
C THR A 301 45.58 45.10 58.30
N GLY A 302 46.09 43.94 58.74
CA GLY A 302 45.97 42.69 58.00
C GLY A 302 44.54 42.11 57.95
N SER A 303 43.67 42.50 58.88
CA SER A 303 42.24 42.17 58.84
C SER A 303 41.52 42.99 57.77
N ASP A 304 41.83 44.27 57.65
CA ASP A 304 41.20 45.16 56.68
C ASP A 304 41.55 44.77 55.24
N VAL A 305 42.80 44.38 54.99
CA VAL A 305 43.22 43.86 53.66
C VAL A 305 42.48 42.57 53.32
N PHE A 306 42.37 41.62 54.26
CA PHE A 306 41.60 40.40 54.05
C PHE A 306 40.12 40.68 53.76
N ASN A 307 39.50 41.54 54.56
CA ASN A 307 38.09 41.89 54.38
C ASN A 307 37.86 42.55 53.02
N LYS A 308 38.74 43.47 52.59
CA LYS A 308 38.68 44.07 51.26
C LYS A 308 38.75 43.02 50.13
N ILE A 309 39.62 42.02 50.25
CA ILE A 309 39.74 40.92 49.27
C ILE A 309 38.49 40.05 49.27
N ILE A 310 37.99 39.63 50.44
CA ILE A 310 36.78 38.82 50.55
C ILE A 310 35.56 39.56 50.01
N GLU A 311 35.39 40.83 50.32
CA GLU A 311 34.27 41.63 49.81
C GLU A 311 34.35 41.81 48.29
N ARG A 312 35.55 42.01 47.73
CA ARG A 312 35.74 42.01 46.27
C ARG A 312 35.33 40.67 45.64
N LEU A 313 35.74 39.55 46.24
CA LEU A 313 35.39 38.21 45.74
C LEU A 313 33.89 37.91 45.88
N LYS A 314 33.27 38.28 47.00
CA LYS A 314 31.81 38.17 47.18
C LYS A 314 31.08 38.99 46.13
N LYS A 315 31.49 40.23 45.89
CA LYS A 315 30.91 41.09 44.85
C LYS A 315 30.98 40.43 43.48
N MET A 316 32.14 39.90 43.10
CA MET A 316 32.33 39.18 41.84
C MET A 316 31.36 37.99 41.71
N TRP A 317 31.25 37.14 42.73
CA TRP A 317 30.33 35.99 42.68
C TRP A 317 28.86 36.39 42.69
N LEU A 318 28.49 37.48 43.38
CA LEU A 318 27.13 38.03 43.34
C LEU A 318 26.77 38.54 41.93
N GLU A 319 27.72 39.20 41.27
CA GLU A 319 27.56 39.69 39.90
C GLU A 319 27.43 38.51 38.92
N GLN A 320 28.21 37.44 39.12
CA GLN A 320 28.11 36.19 38.35
C GLN A 320 26.75 35.49 38.54
N ILE A 321 26.24 35.42 39.77
CA ILE A 321 24.89 34.88 40.06
C ILE A 321 23.82 35.72 39.37
N LYS A 322 23.97 37.06 39.34
CA LYS A 322 23.04 37.94 38.62
C LYS A 322 23.05 37.63 37.11
N GLY A 323 24.23 37.44 36.52
CA GLY A 323 24.38 37.00 35.13
C GLY A 323 23.61 35.72 34.83
N TYR A 324 23.87 34.65 35.59
CA TYR A 324 23.18 33.37 35.39
C TYR A 324 21.67 33.43 35.63
N ASN A 325 21.18 34.28 36.54
CA ASN A 325 19.73 34.48 36.71
C ASN A 325 19.09 35.09 35.46
N MET A 326 19.75 36.10 34.86
CA MET A 326 19.23 36.73 33.64
C MET A 326 19.28 35.75 32.46
N GLU A 327 20.36 34.98 32.32
CA GLU A 327 20.50 33.94 31.31
C GLU A 327 19.41 32.85 31.45
N GLU A 328 19.22 32.30 32.66
CA GLU A 328 18.18 31.32 32.94
C GLU A 328 16.78 31.86 32.65
N GLN A 329 16.50 33.11 33.05
CA GLN A 329 15.21 33.74 32.78
C GLN A 329 14.99 33.97 31.29
N GLY A 330 16.03 34.41 30.57
CA GLY A 330 15.98 34.59 29.12
C GLY A 330 15.68 33.29 28.39
N LEU A 331 16.39 32.20 28.75
CA LEU A 331 16.16 30.88 28.18
C LEU A 331 14.74 30.36 28.45
N LYS A 332 14.20 30.57 29.66
CA LYS A 332 12.81 30.17 29.99
C LYS A 332 11.78 30.91 29.15
N VAL A 333 11.93 32.22 28.99
CA VAL A 333 11.02 33.03 28.14
C VAL A 333 11.11 32.58 26.68
N MET A 334 12.31 32.29 26.18
CA MET A 334 12.47 31.75 24.82
C MET A 334 11.79 30.39 24.65
N LEU A 335 11.87 29.52 25.65
CA LEU A 335 11.23 28.20 25.62
C LEU A 335 9.70 28.32 25.65
N GLU A 336 9.17 29.18 26.54
CA GLU A 336 7.73 29.49 26.65
C GLU A 336 7.19 30.06 25.34
N HIS A 337 7.91 31.00 24.73
CA HIS A 337 7.52 31.57 23.44
C HIS A 337 7.53 30.52 22.32
N ALA A 338 8.55 29.66 22.27
CA ALA A 338 8.62 28.58 21.28
C ALA A 338 7.49 27.53 21.47
N GLU A 339 7.09 27.26 22.71
CA GLU A 339 5.96 26.38 23.02
C GLU A 339 4.63 27.04 22.64
N GLU A 340 4.44 28.32 22.96
CA GLU A 340 3.27 29.10 22.55
C GLU A 340 3.13 29.16 21.03
N GLU A 341 4.23 29.39 20.29
CA GLU A 341 4.23 29.37 18.83
C GLU A 341 3.80 28.00 18.30
N ARG A 342 4.35 26.89 18.83
CA ARG A 342 3.94 25.53 18.46
C ARG A 342 2.44 25.31 18.69
N MET A 343 1.95 25.63 19.88
CA MET A 343 0.53 25.49 20.22
C MET A 343 -0.35 26.37 19.31
N SER A 344 0.08 27.58 18.98
CA SER A 344 -0.67 28.49 18.10
C SER A 344 -0.79 27.93 16.68
N VAL A 345 0.27 27.31 16.17
CA VAL A 345 0.30 26.66 14.85
C VAL A 345 -0.64 25.45 14.84
N GLU A 346 -0.56 24.59 15.86
CA GLU A 346 -1.44 23.42 16.00
C GLU A 346 -2.91 23.82 16.09
N VAL A 347 -3.25 24.84 16.91
CA VAL A 347 -4.62 25.37 17.00
C VAL A 347 -5.08 25.95 15.68
N ALA A 348 -4.22 26.67 14.95
CA ALA A 348 -4.54 27.21 13.64
C ALA A 348 -4.78 26.09 12.60
N GLU A 349 -3.99 25.03 12.62
CA GLU A 349 -4.20 23.84 11.78
C GLU A 349 -5.50 23.12 12.13
N PHE A 350 -5.76 22.87 13.41
CA PHE A 350 -7.01 22.27 13.87
C PHE A 350 -8.22 23.09 13.40
N ARG A 351 -8.16 24.42 13.51
CA ARG A 351 -9.22 25.32 13.04
C ARG A 351 -9.40 25.27 11.51
N ARG A 352 -8.31 25.17 10.74
CA ARG A 352 -8.38 25.01 9.28
C ARG A 352 -9.02 23.67 8.91
N ASN A 353 -8.64 22.59 9.60
CA ASN A 353 -9.21 21.26 9.41
C ASN A 353 -10.71 21.27 9.72
N LEU A 354 -11.11 21.82 10.87
CA LEU A 354 -12.52 21.96 11.25
C LEU A 354 -13.32 22.75 10.20
N LYS A 355 -12.75 23.83 9.66
CA LYS A 355 -13.40 24.61 8.59
C LYS A 355 -13.54 23.81 7.30
N SER A 356 -12.53 23.02 6.95
CA SER A 356 -12.57 22.12 5.78
C SER A 356 -13.66 21.04 5.95
N TRP A 357 -13.71 20.42 7.13
CA TRP A 357 -14.72 19.43 7.50
C TRP A 357 -16.13 20.03 7.45
N SER A 358 -16.32 21.19 8.07
CA SER A 358 -17.60 21.91 8.03
C SER A 358 -18.03 22.21 6.61
N ARG A 359 -17.10 22.60 5.74
CA ARG A 359 -17.39 22.88 4.33
C ARG A 359 -17.77 21.62 3.56
N CYS A 360 -17.14 20.49 3.83
CA CYS A 360 -17.42 19.24 3.14
C CYS A 360 -18.76 18.64 3.60
N ILE A 361 -19.04 18.64 4.91
CA ILE A 361 -20.24 18.05 5.49
C ILE A 361 -21.48 18.92 5.26
N PHE A 362 -21.35 20.24 5.48
CA PHE A 362 -22.49 21.17 5.47
C PHE A 362 -22.51 22.12 4.26
N GLY A 363 -21.51 22.04 3.37
CA GLY A 363 -21.36 22.97 2.26
C GLY A 363 -20.79 24.34 2.68
N SER A 364 -20.84 25.32 1.78
CA SER A 364 -20.51 26.70 2.13
C SER A 364 -21.40 27.18 3.28
N SER A 365 -20.95 28.10 4.14
CA SER A 365 -21.72 28.58 5.30
C SER A 365 -23.12 29.16 4.99
N ASN A 366 -23.43 29.35 3.70
CA ASN A 366 -24.74 29.82 3.22
C ASN A 366 -25.47 28.77 2.35
N ALA A 367 -24.94 27.56 2.20
CA ALA A 367 -25.54 26.50 1.41
C ALA A 367 -26.66 25.83 2.22
N GLY A 368 -27.91 26.02 1.81
CA GLY A 368 -29.09 25.43 2.45
C GLY A 368 -29.79 26.31 3.49
N LEU A 369 -29.27 27.50 3.78
CA LEU A 369 -30.03 28.53 4.50
C LEU A 369 -30.94 29.27 3.50
N PRO A 370 -32.26 29.29 3.72
CA PRO A 370 -33.17 30.00 2.84
C PRO A 370 -32.85 31.49 2.84
N GLN A 371 -32.66 32.07 1.65
CA GLN A 371 -32.37 33.48 1.46
C GLN A 371 -33.65 34.33 1.45
N SER A 372 -34.81 33.69 1.36
CA SER A 372 -36.13 34.31 1.42
C SER A 372 -37.14 33.44 2.15
N LEU A 373 -38.22 34.05 2.63
CA LEU A 373 -39.34 33.32 3.24
C LEU A 373 -39.98 32.34 2.24
N GLU A 374 -40.11 32.74 0.97
CA GLU A 374 -40.65 31.90 -0.11
C GLU A 374 -39.81 30.64 -0.32
N GLU A 375 -38.48 30.78 -0.32
CA GLU A 375 -37.56 29.65 -0.43
C GLU A 375 -37.65 28.73 0.80
N PHE A 376 -37.81 29.28 2.01
CA PHE A 376 -38.01 28.47 3.22
C PHE A 376 -39.30 27.66 3.14
N ILE A 377 -40.41 28.29 2.73
CA ILE A 377 -41.70 27.62 2.55
C ILE A 377 -41.58 26.53 1.49
N GLN A 378 -40.89 26.80 0.38
CA GLN A 378 -40.67 25.83 -0.69
C GLN A 378 -39.83 24.64 -0.22
N ILE A 379 -38.72 24.87 0.48
CA ILE A 379 -37.91 23.81 1.10
C ILE A 379 -38.77 22.98 2.05
N ARG A 380 -39.57 23.64 2.92
CA ARG A 380 -40.44 22.94 3.87
C ARG A 380 -41.48 22.08 3.16
N HIS A 381 -42.13 22.62 2.13
CA HIS A 381 -43.09 21.91 1.29
C HIS A 381 -42.42 20.72 0.58
N ASP A 382 -41.19 20.88 0.12
CA ASP A 382 -40.39 19.81 -0.47
C ASP A 382 -39.99 18.73 0.53
N TRP A 383 -39.89 19.02 1.83
CA TRP A 383 -39.75 18.00 2.86
C TRP A 383 -41.10 17.35 3.21
N ASP A 384 -42.16 18.13 3.27
CA ASP A 384 -43.52 17.65 3.59
C ASP A 384 -44.07 16.64 2.59
N LYS A 385 -43.65 16.70 1.31
CA LYS A 385 -44.03 15.69 0.30
C LYS A 385 -43.58 14.26 0.63
N PHE A 386 -42.60 14.11 1.53
CA PHE A 386 -42.09 12.82 2.00
C PHE A 386 -42.75 12.36 3.30
N ILE A 387 -43.53 13.21 3.96
CA ILE A 387 -44.34 12.82 5.12
C ILE A 387 -45.59 12.13 4.59
N ARG A 388 -45.68 10.81 4.80
CA ARG A 388 -46.83 9.99 4.40
C ARG A 388 -47.46 9.36 5.63
N THR A 389 -48.77 9.17 5.58
CA THR A 389 -49.49 8.42 6.61
C THR A 389 -49.09 6.94 6.57
N GLU A 390 -49.09 6.29 7.74
CA GLU A 390 -48.62 4.91 7.94
C GLU A 390 -49.30 3.89 7.00
N ASP A 391 -50.52 4.20 6.56
CA ASP A 391 -51.33 3.32 5.68
C ASP A 391 -50.87 3.32 4.20
N THR A 392 -49.86 4.10 3.83
CA THR A 392 -49.40 4.20 2.44
C THR A 392 -48.45 3.06 2.08
N LEU A 393 -48.81 2.25 1.09
CA LEU A 393 -47.93 1.22 0.51
C LEU A 393 -46.57 1.82 0.12
N MET A 394 -45.48 1.27 0.67
CA MET A 394 -44.08 1.71 0.52
C MET A 394 -43.66 2.97 1.32
N ALA A 395 -44.46 3.44 2.28
CA ALA A 395 -43.95 4.42 3.25
C ALA A 395 -42.85 3.79 4.13
N SER A 396 -41.71 4.48 4.27
CA SER A 396 -40.66 4.08 5.21
C SER A 396 -40.81 4.88 6.50
N SER A 397 -40.90 4.20 7.63
CA SER A 397 -40.79 4.83 8.95
C SER A 397 -39.33 5.17 9.26
N ILE A 398 -39.10 6.12 10.16
CA ILE A 398 -37.76 6.38 10.70
C ILE A 398 -37.24 5.07 11.30
N PRO A 399 -36.03 4.60 10.90
CA PRO A 399 -35.49 3.34 11.42
C PRO A 399 -35.36 3.40 12.94
N ILE A 400 -35.90 2.38 13.61
CA ILE A 400 -35.72 2.22 15.06
C ILE A 400 -34.38 1.50 15.26
N GLY A 401 -33.29 2.25 15.45
CA GLY A 401 -31.94 1.70 15.68
C GLY A 401 -30.80 2.52 15.08
N TRP A 402 -29.59 1.94 15.09
CA TRP A 402 -28.40 2.55 14.47
C TRP A 402 -28.47 2.44 12.95
N VAL A 403 -28.36 3.58 12.27
CA VAL A 403 -28.24 3.65 10.81
C VAL A 403 -26.76 3.72 10.46
N PHE A 404 -26.26 2.73 9.72
CA PHE A 404 -24.91 2.80 9.15
C PHE A 404 -24.94 3.75 7.94
N PRO A 405 -24.05 4.75 7.88
CA PRO A 405 -23.99 5.65 6.73
C PRO A 405 -23.64 4.85 5.47
N SER A 406 -24.23 5.25 4.35
CA SER A 406 -23.88 4.72 3.03
C SER A 406 -22.45 5.09 2.67
N GLU A 407 -21.88 4.38 1.69
CA GLU A 407 -20.56 4.73 1.14
C GLU A 407 -20.49 6.23 0.76
N PRO A 408 -19.32 6.86 0.94
CA PRO A 408 -19.21 8.30 0.76
C PRO A 408 -19.54 8.71 -0.67
N SER A 409 -20.44 9.69 -0.80
CA SER A 409 -20.94 10.21 -2.07
C SER A 409 -19.89 10.95 -2.90
N SER A 410 -18.76 11.35 -2.30
CA SER A 410 -17.65 12.01 -3.00
C SER A 410 -16.29 11.54 -2.50
N GLU A 411 -15.29 11.63 -3.38
CA GLU A 411 -13.89 11.32 -3.04
C GLU A 411 -13.34 12.28 -1.97
N GLU A 412 -13.82 13.53 -1.94
CA GLU A 412 -13.48 14.51 -0.91
C GLU A 412 -14.01 14.10 0.46
N TRP A 413 -15.26 13.60 0.52
CA TRP A 413 -15.85 13.13 1.77
C TRP A 413 -15.17 11.85 2.27
N ASN A 414 -14.81 10.94 1.37
CA ASN A 414 -14.07 9.72 1.70
C ASN A 414 -12.69 10.03 2.33
N LYS A 415 -12.00 11.07 1.86
CA LYS A 415 -10.70 11.49 2.39
C LYS A 415 -10.77 12.05 3.83
N LEU A 416 -11.95 12.45 4.30
CA LEU A 416 -12.14 13.02 5.64
C LEU A 416 -12.65 11.99 6.67
N LEU A 417 -13.05 10.80 6.23
CA LEU A 417 -13.52 9.70 7.10
C LEU A 417 -12.40 8.75 7.55
N ILE A 418 -11.20 8.90 6.98
CA ILE A 418 -9.97 8.14 7.29
C ILE A 418 -9.05 9.05 8.09
#